data_AF-A0A3C2AS86-F1
#
_entry.id   AF-A0A3C2AS86-F1
#
_cell.length_a   1.000
_cell.length_b   1.000
_cell.length_c   1.000
_cell.angle_alpha   90.00
_cell.angle_beta   90.00
_cell.angle_gamma   90.00
#
_symmetry.space_group_name_H-M   'P 1'
#
loop_
_entity.id
_entity.type
_entity.pdbx_description
1 polymer ?
#
loop_
_entity_poly.entity_id
_entity_poly.type
_entity_poly.pdbx_seq_one_letter_code
_entity_poly.pdbx_strand_id
1 'polypeptide(L)'
;MRGQLTTADSLRTVQLWGLAPATHIPLGDLATRYSTFGGATLEYTKKNREGWMVGASFDAFYGNSVKNASEIFGGLADEQGNFVGVNGELAVLQAGLLGGQITAHIGHIFKSHYNPNSGWLWMAGIGAQQTQISLRNERSNFPQLQGSMLRGYDR
;
A
#
# COMPACT_ATOMS: atom_id res chain seq x y z
N MET A 1 -18.40 34.24 -26.76
CA MET A 1 -17.37 33.47 -26.01
C MET A 1 -16.03 34.19 -26.20
N ARG A 2 -15.36 34.62 -25.13
CA ARG A 2 -13.98 35.11 -25.23
C ARG A 2 -13.05 33.88 -25.26
N GLY A 3 -12.28 33.71 -26.34
CA GLY A 3 -11.26 32.67 -26.45
C GLY A 3 -10.02 33.00 -25.61
N GLN A 4 -9.17 32.00 -25.36
CA GLN A 4 -7.94 32.16 -24.59
C GLN A 4 -7.01 33.17 -25.27
N LEU A 5 -6.70 34.29 -24.60
CA LEU A 5 -5.85 35.37 -25.15
C LEU A 5 -4.38 35.24 -24.71
N THR A 6 -4.11 34.64 -23.54
CA THR A 6 -2.75 34.42 -23.00
C THR A 6 -2.65 33.07 -22.30
N THR A 7 -1.44 32.57 -22.08
CA THR A 7 -1.20 31.32 -21.33
C THR A 7 -1.56 31.44 -19.85
N ALA A 8 -1.58 32.66 -19.29
CA ALA A 8 -2.04 32.92 -17.92
C ALA A 8 -3.55 32.71 -17.73
N ASP A 9 -4.36 32.92 -18.76
CA ASP A 9 -5.82 32.68 -18.76
C ASP A 9 -6.17 31.17 -18.65
N SER A 10 -5.18 30.31 -18.90
CA SER A 10 -5.30 28.85 -18.71
C SER A 10 -5.14 28.41 -17.25
N LEU A 11 -4.76 29.30 -16.33
CA LEU A 11 -4.63 28.97 -14.90
C LEU A 11 -6.02 28.72 -14.28
N ARG A 12 -6.28 27.45 -13.97
CA ARG A 12 -7.55 27.00 -13.39
C ARG A 12 -7.31 26.10 -12.19
N THR A 13 -8.30 26.08 -11.31
CA THR A 13 -8.37 25.06 -10.27
C THR A 13 -8.78 23.76 -10.93
N VAL A 14 -8.01 22.69 -10.72
CA VAL A 14 -8.23 21.39 -11.34
C VAL A 14 -8.20 20.31 -10.26
N GLN A 15 -9.10 19.34 -10.40
CA GLN A 15 -9.10 18.11 -9.61
C GLN A 15 -8.51 16.99 -10.46
N LEU A 16 -7.55 16.28 -9.89
CA LEU A 16 -6.83 15.20 -10.52
C LEU A 16 -7.14 13.93 -9.74
N TRP A 17 -7.49 12.87 -10.48
CA TRP A 17 -7.72 11.54 -9.94
C TRP A 17 -6.78 10.57 -10.66
N GLY A 18 -6.11 9.72 -9.91
CA GLY A 18 -5.18 8.72 -10.44
C GLY A 18 -5.49 7.35 -9.89
N LEU A 19 -5.39 6.33 -10.75
CA LEU A 19 -5.42 4.94 -10.34
C LEU A 19 -4.26 4.21 -11.02
N ALA A 20 -3.41 3.54 -10.25
CA ALA A 20 -2.21 2.90 -10.76
C ALA A 20 -1.91 1.58 -10.03
N PRO A 21 -1.34 0.58 -10.71
CA PRO A 21 -0.69 -0.53 -10.02
C PRO A 21 0.57 -0.03 -9.32
N ALA A 22 0.86 -0.59 -8.15
CA ALA A 22 2.03 -0.24 -7.35
C ALA A 22 2.86 -1.48 -7.02
N THR A 23 4.16 -1.27 -6.80
CA THR A 23 5.06 -2.28 -6.26
C THR A 23 5.82 -1.65 -5.11
N HIS A 24 5.78 -2.28 -3.95
CA HIS A 24 6.37 -1.76 -2.73
C HIS A 24 7.60 -2.59 -2.35
N ILE A 25 8.70 -1.89 -2.08
CA ILE A 25 9.94 -2.47 -1.60
C ILE A 25 10.03 -2.15 -0.10
N PRO A 26 9.81 -3.14 0.80
CA PRO A 26 9.87 -2.91 2.22
C PRO A 26 11.30 -2.59 2.66
N LEU A 27 11.45 -1.63 3.58
CA LEU A 27 12.72 -1.18 4.15
C LEU A 27 12.64 -1.16 5.68
N GLY A 28 13.80 -1.19 6.35
CA GLY A 28 13.87 -1.17 7.82
C GLY A 28 13.17 -2.36 8.46
N ASP A 29 12.30 -2.11 9.45
CA ASP A 29 11.58 -3.17 10.16
C ASP A 29 10.55 -3.92 9.29
N LEU A 30 10.08 -3.31 8.19
CA LEU A 30 9.23 -4.03 7.24
C LEU A 30 10.03 -5.02 6.39
N ALA A 31 11.31 -4.77 6.14
CA ALA A 31 12.15 -5.63 5.29
C ALA A 31 12.47 -6.98 5.94
N THR A 32 12.43 -7.04 7.27
CA THR A 32 12.60 -8.28 8.04
C THR A 32 11.35 -9.16 7.95
N ARG A 33 10.15 -8.55 7.85
CA ARG A 33 8.85 -9.23 7.87
C ARG A 33 8.27 -9.54 6.50
N TYR A 34 8.52 -8.68 5.51
CA TYR A 34 7.93 -8.78 4.18
C TYR A 34 9.01 -8.76 3.10
N SER A 35 8.76 -9.49 2.02
CA SER A 35 9.43 -9.35 0.72
C SER A 35 8.67 -8.34 -0.13
N THR A 36 9.20 -7.99 -1.31
CA THR A 36 8.52 -7.09 -2.25
C THR A 36 7.08 -7.56 -2.52
N PHE A 37 6.12 -6.65 -2.46
CA PHE A 37 4.70 -6.95 -2.65
C PHE A 37 4.03 -5.97 -3.61
N GLY A 38 2.92 -6.41 -4.18
CA GLY A 38 2.10 -5.62 -5.10
C GLY A 38 1.10 -4.74 -4.36
N GLY A 39 0.60 -3.75 -5.07
CA GLY A 39 -0.42 -2.86 -4.55
C GLY A 39 -1.21 -2.17 -5.66
N ALA A 40 -2.20 -1.39 -5.25
CA ALA A 40 -2.92 -0.48 -6.12
C ALA A 40 -3.05 0.86 -5.42
N THR A 41 -2.70 1.93 -6.12
CA THR A 41 -2.76 3.30 -5.62
C THR A 41 -3.97 4.01 -6.19
N LEU A 42 -4.74 4.65 -5.31
CA LEU A 42 -5.74 5.65 -5.65
C LEU A 42 -5.22 7.01 -5.17
N GLU A 43 -5.15 7.99 -6.08
CA GLU A 43 -4.68 9.34 -5.76
C GLU A 43 -5.76 10.37 -6.07
N TYR A 44 -5.89 11.35 -5.18
CA TYR A 44 -6.63 12.58 -5.42
C TYR A 44 -5.76 13.80 -5.12
N THR A 45 -5.64 14.68 -6.11
CA THR A 45 -4.85 15.92 -5.98
C THR A 45 -5.62 17.11 -6.53
N LYS A 46 -5.70 18.19 -5.74
CA LYS A 46 -6.30 19.45 -6.15
C LYS A 46 -5.19 20.48 -6.40
N LYS A 47 -5.13 20.99 -7.63
CA LYS A 47 -4.26 22.11 -8.01
C LYS A 47 -5.05 23.41 -8.01
N ASN A 48 -4.53 24.46 -7.38
CA ASN A 48 -5.10 25.81 -7.44
C ASN A 48 -4.43 26.68 -8.55
N ARG A 49 -5.00 27.86 -8.83
CA ARG A 49 -4.45 28.79 -9.84
C ARG A 49 -3.05 29.33 -9.50
N GLU A 50 -2.72 29.37 -8.22
CA GLU A 50 -1.41 29.83 -7.74
C GLU A 50 -0.31 28.79 -7.99
N GLY A 51 -0.67 27.52 -8.25
CA GLY A 51 0.27 26.44 -8.50
C GLY A 51 0.49 25.52 -7.30
N TRP A 52 -0.22 25.72 -6.20
CA TRP A 52 -0.25 24.79 -5.08
C TRP A 52 -1.04 23.54 -5.44
N MET A 53 -0.51 22.39 -5.04
CA MET A 53 -1.12 21.08 -5.18
C MET A 53 -1.26 20.48 -3.79
N VAL A 54 -2.48 20.12 -3.40
CA VAL A 54 -2.75 19.45 -2.12
C VAL A 54 -3.61 18.24 -2.40
N GLY A 55 -3.24 17.11 -1.84
CA GLY A 55 -3.88 15.84 -2.13
C GLY A 55 -3.65 14.78 -1.08
N ALA A 56 -4.23 13.62 -1.34
CA ALA A 56 -3.96 12.42 -0.60
C ALA A 56 -3.97 11.21 -1.55
N SER A 57 -3.21 10.18 -1.21
CA SER A 57 -3.23 8.88 -1.84
C SER A 57 -3.58 7.79 -0.84
N PHE A 58 -4.21 6.74 -1.35
CA PHE A 58 -4.43 5.49 -0.65
C PHE A 58 -3.81 4.36 -1.45
N ASP A 59 -2.86 3.66 -0.85
CA ASP A 59 -2.22 2.47 -1.41
C ASP A 59 -2.81 1.24 -0.73
N ALA A 60 -3.47 0.37 -1.49
CA ALA A 60 -3.93 -0.93 -1.00
C ALA A 60 -2.87 -2.00 -1.26
N PHE A 61 -2.47 -2.74 -0.23
CA PHE A 61 -1.43 -3.77 -0.30
C PHE A 61 -2.04 -5.17 -0.41
N TYR A 62 -1.46 -5.99 -1.28
CA TYR A 62 -1.84 -7.39 -1.43
C TYR A 62 -0.66 -8.24 -1.93
N GLY A 63 -0.58 -9.49 -1.47
CA GLY A 63 0.39 -10.47 -2.00
C GLY A 63 0.79 -11.54 -0.98
N ASN A 64 1.48 -12.58 -1.43
CA ASN A 64 1.93 -13.68 -0.57
C ASN A 64 3.40 -13.49 -0.14
N SER A 65 3.72 -12.28 0.32
CA SER A 65 5.11 -11.82 0.47
C SER A 65 5.63 -11.88 1.91
N VAL A 66 4.95 -12.58 2.83
CA VAL A 66 5.34 -12.68 4.24
C VAL A 66 6.59 -13.57 4.38
N LYS A 67 7.67 -13.03 4.97
CA LYS A 67 8.86 -13.80 5.30
C LYS A 67 8.64 -14.54 6.63
N ASN A 68 9.27 -15.70 6.78
CA ASN A 68 9.30 -16.48 8.02
C ASN A 68 7.92 -16.93 8.56
N ALA A 69 7.01 -17.34 7.67
CA ALA A 69 5.74 -17.96 8.09
C ALA A 69 5.96 -19.13 9.07
N SER A 70 7.06 -19.90 8.93
CA SER A 70 7.43 -20.98 9.83
C SER A 70 7.81 -20.56 11.25
N GLU A 71 8.43 -19.37 11.46
CA GLU A 71 8.76 -18.87 12.81
C GLU A 71 7.55 -18.28 13.51
N ILE A 72 6.67 -17.59 12.77
CA ILE A 72 5.43 -17.03 13.31
C ILE A 72 4.55 -18.15 13.86
N PHE A 73 4.46 -19.28 13.17
CA PHE A 73 3.68 -20.45 13.60
C PHE A 73 4.52 -21.56 14.24
N GLY A 74 5.73 -21.26 14.74
CA GLY A 74 6.64 -22.28 15.29
C GLY A 74 6.07 -23.07 16.48
N GLY A 75 5.07 -22.54 17.19
CA GLY A 75 4.33 -23.28 18.23
C GLY A 75 3.27 -24.27 17.69
N LEU A 76 3.01 -24.25 16.38
CA LEU A 76 2.07 -25.13 15.66
C LEU A 76 2.78 -26.05 14.66
N ALA A 77 4.11 -25.96 14.56
CA ALA A 77 4.95 -26.75 13.68
C ALA A 77 5.73 -27.80 14.47
N ASP A 78 5.87 -29.00 13.92
CA ASP A 78 6.78 -30.04 14.44
C ASP A 78 8.25 -29.59 14.31
N GLU A 79 9.20 -30.29 14.96
CA GLU A 79 10.66 -30.04 14.92
C GLU A 79 11.23 -29.97 13.49
N GLN A 80 10.47 -30.46 12.50
CA GLN A 80 10.79 -30.49 11.08
C GLN A 80 10.15 -29.34 10.27
N GLY A 81 9.44 -28.40 10.92
CA GLY A 81 8.80 -27.24 10.28
C GLY A 81 7.46 -27.56 9.59
N ASN A 82 6.90 -28.73 9.87
CA ASN A 82 5.67 -29.24 9.26
C ASN A 82 4.44 -28.89 10.11
N PHE A 83 3.41 -28.31 9.50
CA PHE A 83 2.11 -28.08 10.16
C PHE A 83 1.27 -29.36 10.07
N VAL A 84 1.03 -30.01 11.21
CA VAL A 84 0.28 -31.27 11.27
C VAL A 84 -1.19 -30.99 11.59
N GLY A 85 -2.08 -31.29 10.64
CA GLY A 85 -3.52 -31.18 10.81
C GLY A 85 -4.07 -32.14 11.86
N VAL A 86 -5.29 -31.87 12.32
CA VAL A 86 -5.99 -32.69 13.35
C VAL A 86 -6.11 -34.17 12.95
N ASN A 87 -5.98 -34.47 11.65
CA ASN A 87 -6.06 -35.82 11.08
C ASN A 87 -4.68 -36.42 10.73
N GLY A 88 -3.57 -35.82 11.16
CA GLY A 88 -2.21 -36.29 10.83
C GLY A 88 -1.74 -35.97 9.40
N GLU A 89 -2.48 -35.15 8.65
CA GLU A 89 -2.08 -34.68 7.32
C GLU A 89 -1.23 -33.40 7.38
N LEU A 90 -0.25 -33.28 6.48
CA LEU A 90 0.52 -32.05 6.27
C LEU A 90 -0.39 -30.93 5.73
N ALA A 91 -0.50 -29.83 6.48
CA ALA A 91 -1.21 -28.64 6.07
C ALA A 91 -0.25 -27.62 5.44
N VAL A 92 -0.53 -27.20 4.21
CA VAL A 92 0.19 -26.10 3.57
C VAL A 92 -0.50 -24.79 4.00
N LEU A 93 0.18 -23.99 4.82
CA LEU A 93 -0.26 -22.65 5.21
C LEU A 93 0.37 -21.62 4.28
N GLN A 94 -0.45 -20.81 3.62
CA GLN A 94 0.02 -19.67 2.84
C GLN A 94 -0.28 -18.37 3.59
N ALA A 95 0.78 -17.68 3.99
CA ALA A 95 0.69 -16.38 4.63
C ALA A 95 0.64 -15.27 3.55
N GLY A 96 -0.44 -14.51 3.56
CA GLY A 96 -0.66 -13.34 2.74
C GLY A 96 -0.46 -12.05 3.53
N LEU A 97 -0.11 -10.98 2.82
CA LEU A 97 -0.14 -9.60 3.29
C LEU A 97 -1.42 -8.95 2.77
N LEU A 98 -2.15 -8.31 3.68
CA LEU A 98 -3.19 -7.34 3.39
C LEU A 98 -2.87 -6.07 4.15
N GLY A 99 -3.22 -4.91 3.62
CA GLY A 99 -2.98 -3.66 4.33
C GLY A 99 -3.26 -2.46 3.47
N GLY A 100 -2.94 -1.30 4.02
CA GLY A 100 -2.93 -0.09 3.24
C GLY A 100 -2.13 1.02 3.86
N GLN A 101 -1.84 2.02 3.04
CA GLN A 101 -1.18 3.25 3.45
C GLN A 101 -2.01 4.43 2.97
N ILE A 102 -2.16 5.42 3.85
CA ILE A 102 -2.72 6.72 3.50
C ILE A 102 -1.58 7.72 3.57
N THR A 103 -1.40 8.48 2.49
CA THR A 103 -0.40 9.54 2.39
C THR A 103 -1.12 10.84 2.07
N ALA A 104 -0.86 11.89 2.83
CA ALA A 104 -1.24 13.25 2.48
C ALA A 104 -0.03 13.97 1.91
N HIS A 105 -0.22 14.74 0.84
CA HIS A 105 0.87 15.44 0.16
C HIS A 105 0.52 16.88 -0.19
N ILE A 106 1.57 17.70 -0.16
CA ILE A 106 1.56 19.09 -0.56
C ILE A 106 2.71 19.34 -1.53
N GLY A 107 2.45 20.12 -2.56
CA GLY A 107 3.43 20.50 -3.54
C GLY A 107 3.17 21.88 -4.12
N HIS A 108 4.16 22.41 -4.81
CA HIS A 108 4.07 23.68 -5.49
C HIS A 108 4.79 23.62 -6.83
N ILE A 109 4.13 24.17 -7.86
CA ILE A 109 4.72 24.32 -9.19
C ILE A 109 5.36 25.69 -9.30
N PHE A 110 6.68 25.71 -9.40
CA PHE A 110 7.45 26.90 -9.75
C PHE A 110 7.31 27.17 -11.24
N LYS A 111 6.47 28.17 -11.54
CA LYS A 111 6.02 28.52 -12.89
C LYS A 111 7.17 29.02 -13.76
N SER A 112 7.28 28.48 -14.98
CA SER A 112 8.17 29.03 -16.02
C SER A 112 7.60 30.33 -16.61
N HIS A 113 8.48 31.20 -17.10
CA HIS A 113 8.12 32.49 -17.71
C HIS A 113 7.19 32.35 -18.92
N TYR A 114 7.33 31.27 -19.70
CA TYR A 114 6.57 31.07 -20.95
C TYR A 114 5.19 30.44 -20.73
N ASN A 115 5.08 29.53 -19.76
CA ASN A 115 3.82 28.84 -19.48
C ASN A 115 3.66 28.62 -17.97
N PRO A 116 2.66 29.25 -17.34
CA PRO A 116 2.47 29.19 -15.90
C PRO A 116 1.86 27.87 -15.40
N ASN A 117 1.53 26.94 -16.30
CA ASN A 117 1.20 25.55 -15.98
C ASN A 117 2.40 24.59 -16.10
N SER A 118 3.55 25.09 -16.55
CA SER A 118 4.79 24.32 -16.70
C SER A 118 5.86 24.82 -15.74
N GLY A 119 6.80 23.94 -15.42
CA GLY A 119 7.95 24.28 -14.59
C GLY A 119 8.32 23.14 -13.64
N TRP A 120 9.07 23.48 -12.61
CA TRP A 120 9.51 22.52 -11.60
C TRP A 120 8.40 22.28 -10.58
N LEU A 121 8.02 21.03 -10.40
CA LEU A 121 7.14 20.59 -9.33
C LEU A 121 7.99 20.03 -8.20
N TRP A 122 7.84 20.61 -7.01
CA TRP A 122 8.24 19.95 -5.78
C TRP A 122 7.00 19.46 -5.05
N MET A 123 7.08 18.26 -4.48
CA MET A 123 6.02 17.65 -3.72
C MET A 123 6.61 16.86 -2.57
N ALA A 124 6.04 17.03 -1.39
CA ALA A 124 6.37 16.26 -0.20
C ALA A 124 5.10 15.67 0.38
N GLY A 125 5.20 14.46 0.92
CA GLY A 125 4.09 13.77 1.53
C GLY A 125 4.51 13.11 2.83
N ILE A 126 3.54 12.99 3.73
CA ILE A 126 3.64 12.22 4.96
C ILE A 126 2.49 11.23 4.98
N GLY A 127 2.75 10.02 5.45
CA GLY A 127 1.77 8.96 5.45
C GLY A 127 1.92 8.02 6.64
N ALA A 128 0.84 7.30 6.90
CA ALA A 128 0.79 6.21 7.85
C ALA A 128 0.39 4.95 7.11
N GLN A 129 1.06 3.85 7.45
CA GLN A 129 0.80 2.54 6.88
C GLN A 129 0.38 1.56 7.97
N GLN A 130 -0.55 0.68 7.62
CA GLN A 130 -0.96 -0.44 8.45
C GLN A 130 -0.98 -1.71 7.61
N THR A 131 -0.32 -2.74 8.13
CA THR A 131 -0.24 -4.06 7.51
C THR A 131 -0.84 -5.10 8.44
N GLN A 132 -1.52 -6.08 7.85
CA GLN A 132 -2.11 -7.22 8.53
C GLN A 132 -1.68 -8.50 7.80
N ILE A 133 -1.26 -9.50 8.57
CA ILE A 133 -0.92 -10.82 8.04
C ILE A 133 -2.19 -11.66 7.98
N SER A 134 -2.58 -12.05 6.77
CA SER A 134 -3.71 -12.95 6.53
C SER A 134 -3.20 -14.38 6.37
N LEU A 135 -3.88 -15.35 6.97
CA LEU A 135 -3.57 -16.76 6.81
C LEU A 135 -4.66 -17.43 5.99
N ARG A 136 -4.27 -18.04 4.87
CA ARG A 136 -5.17 -18.86 4.08
C ARG A 136 -4.81 -20.33 4.26
N ASN A 137 -5.75 -21.08 4.81
CA ASN A 137 -5.69 -22.53 4.92
C ASN A 137 -6.42 -23.13 3.72
N GLU A 138 -5.68 -23.70 2.76
CA GLU A 138 -6.22 -24.18 1.49
C GLU A 138 -7.08 -25.45 1.62
N ARG A 139 -6.98 -26.18 2.74
CA ARG A 139 -7.71 -27.45 2.94
C ARG A 139 -8.80 -27.43 3.99
N SER A 140 -9.06 -26.30 4.66
CA SER A 140 -10.04 -26.21 5.78
C SER A 140 -9.87 -27.27 6.90
N ASN A 141 -8.76 -28.01 6.93
CA ASN A 141 -8.50 -29.10 7.89
C ASN A 141 -7.89 -28.62 9.22
N PHE A 142 -7.99 -27.31 9.51
CA PHE A 142 -7.39 -26.68 10.68
C PHE A 142 -8.38 -25.71 11.35
N PRO A 143 -9.31 -26.21 12.18
CA PRO A 143 -10.25 -25.36 12.92
C PRO A 143 -9.58 -24.50 14.01
N GLN A 144 -8.33 -24.81 14.40
CA GLN A 144 -7.55 -24.02 15.37
C GLN A 144 -7.10 -22.65 14.82
N LEU A 145 -7.21 -22.43 13.51
CA LEU A 145 -6.95 -21.14 12.84
C LEU A 145 -8.25 -20.39 12.50
N GLN A 146 -9.42 -20.86 12.96
CA GLN A 146 -10.70 -20.16 12.78
C GLN A 146 -11.12 -19.45 14.07
N GLY A 147 -11.07 -18.11 14.04
CA GLY A 147 -11.51 -17.25 15.15
C GLY A 147 -10.41 -16.94 16.16
N SER A 148 -10.57 -15.77 16.82
CA SER A 148 -9.81 -15.10 17.92
C SER A 148 -8.27 -15.25 18.03
N MET A 149 -7.67 -16.40 17.71
CA MET A 149 -6.23 -16.68 17.72
C MET A 149 -5.44 -15.99 16.59
N LEU A 150 -6.07 -15.59 15.47
CA LEU A 150 -5.39 -14.74 14.45
C LEU A 150 -4.99 -13.36 15.00
N ARG A 151 -5.71 -12.83 16.01
CA ARG A 151 -5.45 -11.50 16.56
C ARG A 151 -4.14 -11.37 17.33
N GLY A 152 -3.58 -12.48 17.82
CA GLY A 152 -2.29 -12.48 18.54
C GLY A 152 -1.06 -12.38 17.62
N TYR A 153 -1.26 -12.66 16.34
CA TYR A 153 -0.23 -12.62 15.30
C TYR A 153 -0.31 -11.37 14.41
N ASP A 154 -1.37 -10.58 14.57
CA ASP A 154 -1.52 -9.26 13.98
C ASP A 154 -0.59 -8.29 14.73
N ARG A 155 0.59 -8.03 14.15
CA ARG A 155 1.62 -7.15 14.73
C ARG A 155 2.09 -6.11 13.73
#